data_AF-A0A4Q5SYR1-F1
#
_entry.id   AF-A0A4Q5SYR1-F1
#
_cell.length_a   1.000
_cell.length_b   1.000
_cell.length_c   1.000
_cell.angle_alpha   90.00
_cell.angle_beta   90.00
_cell.angle_gamma   90.00
#
_symmetry.space_group_name_H-M   'P 1'
#
loop_
_entity.id
_entity.type
_entity.pdbx_description
1 polymer ?
#
loop_
_entity_poly.entity_id
_entity_poly.type
_entity_poly.pdbx_seq_one_letter_code
_entity_poly.pdbx_strand_id
1 'polypeptide(L)'
;MKIGPGLVVPALAELVLLALYVTDVLGDAAWPDGFVVPGRVVVVVAAVVIAGICYQAWASVTSQQRTPLVHASAGASLIGGAALASAVTAAEAGRIFGAPALATLGTAALVAAVVCHQLSSARRALS
;
A
#
# COMPACT_ATOMS: atom_id res chain seq x y z
N MET A 1 23.09 8.33 -8.35
CA MET A 1 22.11 7.22 -8.30
C MET A 1 20.84 7.66 -9.02
N LYS A 2 20.45 7.01 -10.13
CA LYS A 2 19.10 7.23 -10.71
C LYS A 2 18.11 6.46 -9.84
N ILE A 3 17.13 7.15 -9.25
CA ILE A 3 16.07 6.49 -8.49
C ILE A 3 15.19 5.76 -9.51
N GLY A 4 15.21 4.43 -9.47
CA GLY A 4 14.42 3.61 -10.41
C GLY A 4 12.92 3.68 -10.10
N PRO A 5 12.05 3.44 -11.10
CA PRO A 5 10.59 3.46 -10.91
C PRO A 5 10.13 2.50 -9.81
N GLY A 6 10.82 1.37 -9.61
CA GLY A 6 10.53 0.40 -8.55
C GLY A 6 10.73 0.90 -7.10
N LEU A 7 11.37 2.06 -6.91
CA LEU A 7 11.45 2.75 -5.61
C LEU A 7 10.41 3.88 -5.53
N VAL A 8 10.22 4.65 -6.60
CA VAL A 8 9.34 5.84 -6.59
C VAL A 8 7.87 5.48 -6.58
N VAL A 9 7.45 4.56 -7.45
CA VAL A 9 6.04 4.21 -7.64
C VAL A 9 5.37 3.68 -6.35
N PRO A 10 5.94 2.71 -5.61
CA PRO A 10 5.29 2.23 -4.39
C PRO A 10 5.23 3.30 -3.29
N ALA A 11 6.22 4.20 -3.21
CA ALA A 11 6.21 5.30 -2.26
C ALA A 11 5.14 6.36 -2.58
N LEU A 12 4.95 6.70 -3.86
CA LEU A 12 3.89 7.63 -4.28
C LEU A 12 2.51 7.01 -4.11
N ALA A 13 2.34 5.73 -4.45
CA ALA A 13 1.09 5.01 -4.22
C ALA A 13 0.73 5.00 -2.73
N GLU A 14 1.73 4.76 -1.86
CA GLU A 14 1.54 4.77 -0.41
C GLU A 14 1.19 6.17 0.11
N LEU A 15 1.83 7.21 -0.41
CA LEU A 15 1.53 8.59 -0.05
C LEU A 15 0.06 8.93 -0.35
N VAL A 16 -0.45 8.51 -1.51
CA VAL A 16 -1.85 8.72 -1.89
C VAL A 16 -2.79 7.97 -0.94
N LEU A 17 -2.48 6.71 -0.61
CA LEU A 17 -3.26 5.92 0.34
C LEU A 17 -3.29 6.55 1.71
N LEU A 18 -2.13 6.98 2.21
CA LEU A 18 -2.01 7.64 3.50
C LEU A 18 -2.81 8.94 3.52
N ALA A 19 -2.77 9.74 2.46
CA ALA A 19 -3.55 10.96 2.36
C ALA A 19 -5.06 10.66 2.45
N LEU A 20 -5.55 9.69 1.67
CA LEU A 20 -6.96 9.29 1.69
C LEU A 20 -7.37 8.72 3.06
N TYR A 21 -6.53 7.89 3.68
CA TYR A 21 -6.76 7.37 5.03
C TYR A 21 -6.82 8.48 6.08
N VAL A 22 -5.86 9.41 6.06
CA VAL A 22 -5.85 10.55 6.99
C VAL A 22 -7.09 11.40 6.80
N THR A 23 -7.49 11.71 5.58
CA THR A 23 -8.65 12.56 5.31
C THR A 23 -9.97 11.88 5.70
N ASP A 24 -10.17 10.61 5.31
CA ASP A 24 -11.44 9.89 5.51
C ASP A 24 -11.58 9.31 6.93
N VAL A 25 -10.51 8.72 7.49
CA VAL A 25 -10.59 8.00 8.77
C VAL A 25 -10.17 8.87 9.96
N LEU A 26 -9.06 9.61 9.85
CA LEU A 26 -8.56 10.42 10.97
C LEU A 26 -9.19 11.82 11.01
N GLY A 27 -9.45 12.40 9.84
CA GLY A 27 -10.03 13.72 9.68
C GLY A 27 -11.55 13.73 9.64
N ASP A 28 -12.19 12.57 9.44
CA ASP A 28 -13.65 12.40 9.25
C ASP A 28 -14.23 13.45 8.27
N ALA A 29 -13.47 13.74 7.19
CA ALA A 29 -13.80 14.82 6.29
C ALA A 29 -14.92 14.43 5.33
N ALA A 30 -15.84 15.37 5.07
CA ALA A 30 -16.85 15.20 4.05
C ALA A 30 -16.23 15.29 2.65
N TRP A 31 -16.46 14.28 1.82
CA TRP A 31 -16.00 14.28 0.43
C TRP A 31 -16.96 15.05 -0.48
N PRO A 32 -16.45 15.70 -1.54
CA PRO A 32 -17.30 16.28 -2.57
C PRO A 32 -18.22 15.22 -3.22
N ASP A 33 -19.38 15.66 -3.67
CA ASP A 33 -20.33 14.82 -4.39
C ASP A 33 -19.66 14.14 -5.59
N GLY A 34 -19.86 12.82 -5.70
CA GLY A 34 -19.29 12.00 -6.79
C GLY A 34 -17.82 11.59 -6.63
N PHE A 35 -17.09 12.10 -5.63
CA PHE A 35 -15.68 11.72 -5.44
C PHE A 35 -15.48 10.36 -4.75
N VAL A 36 -16.43 9.94 -3.92
CA VAL A 36 -16.29 8.75 -3.06
C VAL A 36 -15.95 7.49 -3.86
N VAL A 37 -16.67 7.24 -4.96
CA VAL A 37 -16.43 6.05 -5.81
C VAL A 37 -15.05 6.10 -6.49
N PRO A 38 -14.65 7.19 -7.17
CA PRO A 38 -13.27 7.37 -7.62
C PRO A 38 -12.22 7.16 -6.52
N GLY A 39 -12.43 7.73 -5.32
CA GLY A 39 -11.53 7.58 -4.18
C GLY A 39 -11.34 6.11 -3.78
N ARG A 40 -12.44 5.34 -3.69
CA ARG A 40 -12.40 3.89 -3.45
C ARG A 40 -11.61 3.14 -4.51
N VAL A 41 -11.81 3.47 -5.79
CA VAL A 41 -11.05 2.87 -6.90
C VAL A 41 -9.56 3.18 -6.77
N VAL A 42 -9.21 4.44 -6.48
CA VAL A 42 -7.81 4.86 -6.28
C VAL A 42 -7.17 4.07 -5.15
N VAL A 43 -7.86 3.87 -4.02
CA VAL A 43 -7.35 3.05 -2.91
C VAL A 43 -7.04 1.62 -3.37
N VAL A 44 -7.97 0.96 -4.03
CA VAL A 44 -7.79 -0.42 -4.50
C VAL A 44 -6.65 -0.52 -5.50
N VAL A 45 -6.59 0.40 -6.47
CA VAL A 45 -5.52 0.43 -7.48
C VAL A 45 -4.16 0.65 -6.84
N ALA A 46 -4.04 1.62 -5.92
CA ALA A 46 -2.78 1.89 -5.23
C ALA A 46 -2.31 0.67 -4.40
N ALA A 47 -3.23 0.04 -3.67
CA ALA A 47 -2.94 -1.18 -2.92
C ALA A 47 -2.46 -2.33 -3.82
N VAL A 48 -3.12 -2.53 -4.97
CA VAL A 48 -2.72 -3.53 -5.98
C VAL A 48 -1.35 -3.22 -6.57
N VAL A 49 -1.05 -1.96 -6.85
CA VAL A 49 0.27 -1.54 -7.37
C VAL A 49 1.38 -1.86 -6.37
N ILE A 50 1.19 -1.51 -5.09
CA ILE A 50 2.18 -1.81 -4.04
C ILE A 50 2.37 -3.32 -3.89
N ALA A 51 1.26 -4.06 -3.75
CA ALA A 51 1.30 -5.52 -3.64
C ALA A 51 1.96 -6.18 -4.85
N GLY A 52 1.63 -5.72 -6.06
CA GLY A 52 2.22 -6.23 -7.31
C GLY A 52 3.73 -6.00 -7.36
N ILE A 53 4.20 -4.81 -7.02
CA ILE A 53 5.65 -4.48 -7.02
C ILE A 53 6.39 -5.29 -5.95
N CYS A 54 5.89 -5.33 -4.71
CA CYS A 54 6.51 -6.10 -3.63
C CYS A 54 6.52 -7.61 -3.93
N TYR A 55 5.43 -8.14 -4.49
CA TYR A 55 5.36 -9.53 -4.90
C TYR A 55 6.31 -9.83 -6.06
N GLN A 56 6.38 -8.99 -7.09
CA GLN A 56 7.34 -9.16 -8.19
C GLN A 56 8.79 -9.11 -7.68
N ALA A 57 9.10 -8.22 -6.73
CA ALA A 57 10.42 -8.15 -6.11
C ALA A 57 10.77 -9.44 -5.34
N TRP A 58 9.79 -10.11 -4.72
CA TRP A 58 9.96 -11.41 -4.09
C TRP A 58 10.05 -12.58 -5.08
N ALA A 59 9.26 -12.51 -6.17
CA ALA A 59 9.17 -13.57 -7.18
C ALA A 59 10.41 -13.61 -8.10
N SER A 60 11.01 -12.45 -8.38
CA SER A 60 12.15 -12.29 -9.30
C SER A 60 13.51 -12.66 -8.69
N VAL A 61 13.64 -12.71 -7.37
CA VAL A 61 14.88 -13.10 -6.69
C VAL A 61 14.93 -14.61 -6.46
N THR A 62 16.12 -15.19 -6.58
CA THR A 62 16.34 -16.61 -6.27
C THR A 62 16.14 -16.89 -4.78
N SER A 63 15.87 -18.14 -4.42
CA SER A 63 15.61 -18.54 -3.02
C SER A 63 16.73 -18.16 -2.06
N GLN A 64 17.99 -18.21 -2.51
CA GLN A 64 19.16 -17.82 -1.71
C GLN A 64 19.28 -16.30 -1.48
N GLN A 65 18.62 -15.48 -2.29
CA GLN A 65 18.65 -14.02 -2.21
C GLN A 65 17.42 -13.43 -1.51
N ARG A 66 16.47 -14.28 -1.08
CA ARG A 66 15.28 -13.86 -0.34
C ARG A 66 15.62 -13.56 1.12
N THR A 67 15.99 -12.32 1.37
CA THR A 67 16.20 -11.83 2.73
C THR A 67 14.87 -11.75 3.50
N PRO A 68 14.90 -11.71 4.85
CA PRO A 68 13.69 -11.52 5.66
C PRO A 68 12.89 -10.27 5.28
N LEU A 69 13.57 -9.19 4.85
CA LEU A 69 12.92 -7.95 4.39
C LEU A 69 12.08 -8.16 3.13
N VAL A 70 12.54 -9.00 2.20
CA VAL A 70 11.79 -9.31 0.96
C VAL A 70 10.52 -10.09 1.31
N HIS A 71 10.63 -11.10 2.19
CA HIS A 71 9.47 -11.86 2.66
C HIS A 71 8.47 -10.98 3.42
N ALA A 72 8.95 -10.15 4.35
CA ALA A 72 8.12 -9.22 5.10
C ALA A 72 7.41 -8.23 4.18
N SER A 73 8.11 -7.67 3.19
CA SER A 73 7.51 -6.74 2.22
C SER A 73 6.37 -7.38 1.42
N ALA A 74 6.59 -8.59 0.89
CA ALA A 74 5.56 -9.29 0.14
C ALA A 74 4.36 -9.67 1.03
N GLY A 75 4.61 -10.28 2.19
CA GLY A 75 3.56 -10.68 3.12
C GLY A 75 2.73 -9.49 3.63
N ALA A 76 3.39 -8.43 4.10
CA ALA A 76 2.72 -7.22 4.57
C ALA A 76 1.94 -6.52 3.45
N SER A 77 2.48 -6.48 2.22
CA SER A 77 1.79 -5.86 1.09
C SER A 77 0.48 -6.58 0.73
N LEU A 78 0.46 -7.92 0.78
CA LEU A 78 -0.71 -8.72 0.47
C LEU A 78 -1.78 -8.60 1.55
N ILE A 79 -1.36 -8.70 2.83
CA ILE A 79 -2.27 -8.52 3.98
C ILE A 79 -2.84 -7.10 3.98
N GLY A 80 -1.98 -6.09 3.79
CA GLY A 80 -2.38 -4.70 3.79
C GLY A 80 -3.36 -4.38 2.66
N GLY A 81 -3.06 -4.85 1.44
CA GLY A 81 -3.95 -4.67 0.29
C GLY A 81 -5.30 -5.36 0.47
N ALA A 82 -5.33 -6.59 1.00
CA ALA A 82 -6.57 -7.30 1.29
C ALA A 82 -7.42 -6.60 2.36
N ALA A 83 -6.79 -6.07 3.41
CA ALA A 83 -7.46 -5.31 4.46
C ALA A 83 -8.06 -4.00 3.93
N LEU A 84 -7.32 -3.24 3.11
CA LEU A 84 -7.84 -2.02 2.48
C LEU A 84 -8.97 -2.30 1.51
N ALA A 85 -8.85 -3.34 0.67
CA ALA A 85 -9.92 -3.76 -0.22
C ALA A 85 -11.19 -4.09 0.57
N SER A 86 -11.05 -4.86 1.66
CA SER A 86 -12.15 -5.19 2.58
C SER A 86 -12.77 -3.93 3.19
N ALA A 87 -11.94 -2.99 3.66
CA ALA A 87 -12.40 -1.73 4.24
C ALA A 87 -13.16 -0.86 3.24
N VAL A 88 -12.73 -0.82 1.99
CA VAL A 88 -13.40 -0.11 0.88
C VAL A 88 -14.72 -0.78 0.51
N THR A 89 -14.76 -2.12 0.45
CA THR A 89 -16.00 -2.84 0.10
C THR A 89 -17.06 -2.77 1.19
N ALA A 90 -16.65 -2.59 2.45
CA ALA A 90 -17.57 -2.42 3.57
C ALA A 90 -18.10 -0.97 3.71
N ALA A 91 -17.65 -0.03 2.87
CA ALA A 91 -17.95 1.38 3.02
C ALA A 91 -19.38 1.76 2.63
N GLU A 92 -20.10 2.35 3.59
CA GLU A 92 -21.41 2.97 3.40
C GLU A 92 -21.36 4.21 2.50
N ALA A 93 -22.52 4.67 2.01
CA ALA A 93 -22.60 5.85 1.14
C ALA A 93 -21.94 7.07 1.81
N GLY A 94 -21.09 7.79 1.06
CA GLY A 94 -20.41 8.99 1.55
C GLY A 94 -19.00 8.78 2.13
N ARG A 95 -18.57 7.55 2.38
CA ARG A 95 -17.23 7.24 2.94
C ARG A 95 -16.33 6.47 1.98
N ILE A 96 -15.02 6.67 2.06
CA ILE A 96 -14.06 5.84 1.31
C ILE A 96 -13.85 4.51 2.04
N PHE A 97 -13.72 4.54 3.38
CA PHE A 97 -13.51 3.36 4.22
C PHE A 97 -14.72 3.10 5.14
N GLY A 98 -15.22 1.86 5.13
CA GLY A 98 -16.34 1.42 5.98
C GLY A 98 -15.93 0.75 7.27
N ALA A 99 -14.72 0.19 7.30
CA ALA A 99 -14.18 -0.48 8.47
C ALA A 99 -12.88 0.21 8.90
N PRO A 100 -12.94 1.20 9.80
CA PRO A 100 -11.78 1.98 10.23
C PRO A 100 -10.62 1.11 10.74
N ALA A 101 -10.92 0.06 11.51
CA ALA A 101 -9.90 -0.86 12.01
C ALA A 101 -9.15 -1.59 10.87
N LEU A 102 -9.85 -2.01 9.82
CA LEU A 102 -9.23 -2.61 8.64
C LEU A 102 -8.48 -1.57 7.80
N ALA A 103 -8.98 -0.35 7.71
CA ALA A 103 -8.28 0.75 7.05
C ALA A 103 -6.95 1.09 7.75
N THR A 104 -6.94 1.17 9.08
CA THR A 104 -5.74 1.39 9.88
C THR A 104 -4.74 0.25 9.74
N LEU A 105 -5.21 -1.00 9.89
CA LEU A 105 -4.35 -2.18 9.74
C LEU A 105 -3.79 -2.27 8.32
N GLY A 106 -4.63 -2.05 7.32
CA GLY A 106 -4.25 -2.08 5.91
C GLY A 106 -3.18 -1.04 5.59
N THR A 107 -3.40 0.21 6.01
CA THR A 107 -2.46 1.31 5.81
C THR A 107 -1.14 1.04 6.53
N ALA A 108 -1.17 0.65 7.81
CA ALA A 108 0.06 0.35 8.56
C ALA A 108 0.86 -0.80 7.95
N ALA A 109 0.18 -1.85 7.46
CA ALA A 109 0.82 -2.97 6.79
C ALA A 109 1.46 -2.55 5.45
N LEU A 110 0.82 -1.69 4.67
CA LEU A 110 1.40 -1.19 3.41
C LEU A 110 2.58 -0.25 3.65
N VAL A 111 2.52 0.65 4.65
CA VAL A 111 3.68 1.44 5.09
C VAL A 111 4.86 0.51 5.41
N ALA A 112 4.64 -0.50 6.23
CA ALA A 112 5.67 -1.46 6.60
C ALA A 112 6.23 -2.21 5.36
N ALA A 113 5.34 -2.61 4.45
CA ALA A 113 5.73 -3.28 3.20
C ALA A 113 6.64 -2.41 2.34
N VAL A 114 6.25 -1.15 2.11
CA VAL A 114 7.01 -0.18 1.32
C VAL A 114 8.36 0.08 1.98
N VAL A 115 8.41 0.34 3.29
CA VAL A 115 9.68 0.54 4.02
C VAL A 115 10.61 -0.67 3.88
N CYS A 116 10.10 -1.89 4.09
CA CYS A 116 10.90 -3.11 3.92
C CYS A 116 11.41 -3.26 2.47
N HIS A 117 10.58 -2.96 1.47
CA HIS A 117 10.97 -2.99 0.06
C HIS A 117 12.06 -1.97 -0.27
N GLN A 118 11.94 -0.72 0.24
CA GLN A 118 12.97 0.30 0.04
C GLN A 118 14.29 -0.09 0.70
N LEU A 119 14.25 -0.57 1.95
CA LEU A 119 15.45 -1.02 2.67
C LEU A 119 16.12 -2.19 1.96
N SER A 120 15.34 -3.17 1.49
CA SER A 120 15.88 -4.30 0.72
C SER A 120 16.51 -3.84 -0.60
N SER A 121 15.90 -2.87 -1.28
CA SER A 121 16.40 -2.36 -2.55
C SER A 121 17.67 -1.51 -2.38
N ALA A 122 17.71 -0.68 -1.34
CA ALA A 122 18.89 0.10 -0.97
C ALA A 122 20.08 -0.80 -0.61
N ARG A 123 19.84 -1.88 0.15
CA ARG A 123 20.89 -2.86 0.48
C ARG A 123 21.49 -3.52 -0.76
N ARG A 124 20.67 -3.92 -1.73
CA ARG A 124 21.14 -4.51 -3.00
C ARG A 124 21.92 -3.53 -3.87
N ALA A 125 21.65 -2.22 -3.77
CA ALA A 125 22.37 -1.22 -4.53
C ALA A 125 23.78 -0.92 -3.97
N LEU A 126 24.04 -1.32 -2.72
CA LEU A 126 25.31 -1.13 -2.02
C LEU A 126 26.22 -2.38 -2.07
N SER A 127 25.68 -3.53 -2.46
CA SER A 127 26.40 -4.80 -2.65
C SER A 127 26.84 -4.98 -4.08
#